data_AF-A0A9X6UC73-F1
#
_entry.id   AF-A0A9X6UC73-F1
#
_cell.length_a   1.000
_cell.length_b   1.000
_cell.length_c   1.000
_cell.angle_alpha   90.00
_cell.angle_beta   90.00
_cell.angle_gamma   90.00
#
_symmetry.space_group_name_H-M   'P 1'
#
loop_
_entity.id
_entity.type
_entity.pdbx_description
1 polymer ?
#
loop_
_entity_poly.entity_id
_entity_poly.type
_entity_poly.pdbx_seq_one_letter_code
_entity_poly.pdbx_strand_id
1 'polypeptide(L)' 'MKSRIEELRANGIARRLNETAKKLNVEFRVKYNLFDDEALVRIKMCDNASEFANYASNKILDNELARSVRFTYPKHRL' A
#
# COMPACT_ATOMS: atom_id res chain seq x y z
N MET A 1 6.07 -15.63 15.36
CA MET A 1 4.69 -15.20 15.65
C MET A 1 4.61 -13.70 15.45
N LYS A 2 3.68 -13.19 14.63
CA LYS A 2 3.43 -11.74 14.57
C LYS A 2 2.82 -11.27 15.89
N SER A 3 3.22 -10.12 16.38
CA SER A 3 2.60 -9.51 17.54
C SER A 3 1.19 -9.03 17.18
N ARG A 4 0.21 -9.24 18.07
CA ARG A 4 -1.16 -8.72 17.96
C ARG A 4 -1.19 -7.21 17.66
N ILE A 5 -0.17 -6.48 18.11
CA ILE A 5 -0.01 -5.03 17.86
C ILE A 5 0.30 -4.74 16.38
N GLU A 6 1.09 -5.58 15.72
CA GLU A 6 1.43 -5.43 14.30
C GLU A 6 0.20 -5.68 13.41
N GLU A 7 -0.61 -6.68 13.74
CA GLU A 7 -1.87 -6.94 13.03
C GLU A 7 -2.86 -5.78 13.16
N LEU A 8 -3.02 -5.22 14.37
CA LEU A 8 -3.89 -4.06 14.58
C LEU A 8 -3.41 -2.84 13.79
N ARG A 9 -2.09 -2.59 13.74
CA ARG A 9 -1.50 -1.52 12.91
C ARG A 9 -1.73 -1.77 11.42
N ALA A 10 -1.47 -3.00 10.95
CA ALA A 10 -1.69 -3.37 9.55
C ALA A 10 -3.15 -3.19 9.12
N ASN A 11 -4.10 -3.60 9.96
CA ASN A 11 -5.53 -3.41 9.72
C ASN A 11 -5.92 -1.92 9.71
N GLY A 12 -5.40 -1.11 10.64
CA GLY A 12 -5.63 0.34 10.65
C GLY A 12 -5.08 1.04 9.41
N ILE A 13 -3.93 0.60 8.90
CA ILE A 13 -3.35 1.12 7.66
C ILE A 13 -4.18 0.70 6.46
N ALA A 14 -4.55 -0.58 6.36
CA ALA A 14 -5.39 -1.09 5.28
C ALA A 14 -6.70 -0.29 5.17
N ARG A 15 -7.33 0.03 6.30
CA ARG A 15 -8.52 0.89 6.33
C ARG A 15 -8.25 2.30 5.75
N ARG A 16 -7.19 2.96 6.20
CA ARG A 16 -6.82 4.31 5.72
C ARG A 16 -6.45 4.34 4.23
N LEU A 17 -5.71 3.33 3.76
CA LEU A 17 -5.42 3.18 2.33
C LEU A 17 -6.71 3.00 1.52
N ASN A 18 -7.66 2.18 2.00
CA ASN A 18 -8.95 2.01 1.33
C ASN A 18 -9.79 3.29 1.28
N GLU A 19 -9.79 4.09 2.34
CA GLU A 19 -10.50 5.37 2.38
C GLU A 19 -9.93 6.36 1.37
N THR A 20 -8.59 6.50 1.30
CA THR A 20 -7.92 7.37 0.32
C THR A 20 -8.08 6.85 -1.11
N ALA A 21 -7.99 5.54 -1.32
CA ALA A 21 -8.18 4.93 -2.63
C ALA A 21 -9.56 5.23 -3.21
N LYS A 22 -10.62 5.17 -2.38
CA LYS A 22 -11.98 5.57 -2.80
C LYS A 22 -12.06 7.03 -3.20
N LYS A 23 -11.45 7.94 -2.44
CA LYS A 23 -11.43 9.39 -2.74
C LYS A 23 -10.73 9.68 -4.07
N LEU A 24 -9.65 8.96 -4.35
CA LEU A 24 -8.82 9.15 -5.55
C LEU A 24 -9.25 8.26 -6.73
N ASN A 25 -10.35 7.52 -6.60
CA ASN A 25 -10.82 6.54 -7.59
C ASN A 25 -9.71 5.56 -8.04
N VAL A 26 -8.99 5.00 -7.07
CA VAL A 26 -7.88 4.07 -7.29
C VAL A 26 -8.26 2.68 -6.86
N GLU A 27 -8.07 1.70 -7.75
CA GLU A 27 -8.07 0.29 -7.37
C GLU A 27 -6.67 -0.19 -7.06
N PHE A 28 -6.48 -0.85 -5.92
CA PHE A 28 -5.17 -1.35 -5.50
C PHE A 28 -5.23 -2.69 -4.76
N ARG A 29 -4.06 -3.33 -4.61
CA ARG A 29 -3.82 -4.45 -3.70
C ARG A 29 -2.46 -4.29 -3.03
N VAL A 30 -2.37 -4.60 -1.74
CA VAL A 30 -1.10 -4.62 -1.00
C VAL A 30 -0.76 -6.05 -0.63
N LYS A 31 0.49 -6.44 -0.84
CA LYS A 31 1.07 -7.68 -0.33
C LYS A 31 2.30 -7.34 0.47
N TYR A 32 2.42 -7.91 1.67
CA TYR A 32 3.61 -7.75 2.51
C TYR A 32 4.48 -8.99 2.37
N ASN A 33 5.71 -8.82 1.90
CA ASN A 33 6.73 -9.85 1.89
C ASN A 33 7.53 -9.76 3.19
N LEU A 34 7.37 -10.77 4.05
CA LEU A 34 7.98 -10.79 5.38
C LEU A 34 9.46 -11.18 5.36
N PHE A 35 9.93 -11.84 4.30
CA PHE A 35 11.33 -12.23 4.18
C PHE A 35 12.20 -11.04 3.80
N ASP A 36 11.70 -10.20 2.89
CA ASP A 36 12.43 -9.04 2.36
C ASP A 36 12.03 -7.71 3.02
N ASP A 37 11.13 -7.75 4.01
CA ASP A 37 10.58 -6.56 4.69
C ASP A 37 10.09 -5.50 3.68
N GLU A 38 9.43 -5.96 2.62
CA GLU A 38 8.97 -5.16 1.48
C GLU A 38 7.43 -5.20 1.38
N ALA A 39 6.81 -4.05 1.16
CA ALA A 39 5.40 -3.96 0.79
C ALA A 39 5.25 -3.74 -0.72
N LEU A 40 4.62 -4.69 -1.41
CA LEU A 40 4.26 -4.57 -2.81
C LEU A 40 2.85 -4.00 -2.96
N VAL A 41 2.76 -2.79 -3.51
CA VAL A 41 1.49 -2.11 -3.80
C VAL A 41 1.23 -2.17 -5.31
N ARG A 42 0.21 -2.94 -5.69
CA ARG A 42 -0.23 -3.06 -7.08
C ARG A 42 -1.42 -2.13 -7.31
N ILE A 43 -1.21 -1.09 -8.10
CA ILE A 43 -2.24 -0.17 -8.58
C ILE A 43 -2.81 -0.73 -9.88
N LYS A 44 -4.14 -0.72 -10.06
CA LYS A 44 -4.83 -1.34 -11.20
C LYS A 44 -5.45 -0.33 -12.17
N MET A 45 -6.06 0.74 -11.67
CA MET A 45 -6.70 1.82 -12.44
C MET A 45 -6.56 3.13 -11.67
N CYS A 46 -6.28 4.24 -12.36
CA CYS A 46 -6.41 5.60 -11.81
C CYS A 46 -5.98 6.70 -12.80
N ASP A 47 -6.55 7.89 -12.58
CA ASP A 47 -5.99 9.17 -13.04
C ASP A 47 -4.95 9.74 -12.05
N ASN A 48 -5.04 9.40 -10.75
CA ASN A 48 -4.22 9.95 -9.65
C ASN A 48 -3.25 8.93 -9.01
N ALA A 49 -2.59 8.08 -9.83
CA ALA A 49 -1.72 6.98 -9.37
C ALA A 49 -0.64 7.43 -8.39
N SER A 50 0.02 8.53 -8.75
CA SER A 50 1.20 9.04 -8.04
C SER A 50 0.84 9.59 -6.66
N GLU A 51 -0.31 10.26 -6.54
CA GLU A 51 -0.79 10.78 -5.26
C GLU A 51 -1.09 9.63 -4.29
N PHE A 52 -1.80 8.60 -4.78
CA PHE A 52 -2.06 7.41 -3.98
C PHE A 52 -0.77 6.67 -3.60
N ALA A 53 0.17 6.53 -4.53
CA ALA A 53 1.46 5.88 -4.28
C ALA A 53 2.25 6.60 -3.18
N ASN A 54 2.34 7.93 -3.24
CA ASN A 54 2.99 8.73 -2.20
C ASN A 54 2.31 8.55 -0.83
N TYR A 55 0.98 8.63 -0.79
CA TYR A 55 0.23 8.40 0.44
C TYR A 55 0.48 7.01 1.02
N ALA A 56 0.44 5.97 0.18
CA ALA A 56 0.62 4.59 0.60
C ALA A 56 2.03 4.32 1.11
N SER A 57 3.05 4.87 0.43
CA SER A 57 4.44 4.78 0.85
C SER A 57 4.62 5.34 2.27
N ASN A 58 4.18 6.59 2.49
CA ASN A 58 4.30 7.26 3.78
C ASN A 58 3.61 6.46 4.89
N LYS A 59 2.36 6.00 4.67
CA LYS A 59 1.64 5.26 5.72
C LYS A 59 2.28 3.92 6.09
N ILE A 60 2.87 3.22 5.12
CA ILE A 60 3.52 1.93 5.37
C ILE A 60 4.85 2.13 6.10
N LEU A 61 5.68 3.08 5.64
CA LEU A 61 7.00 3.37 6.22
C LEU A 61 6.89 4.02 7.61
N ASP A 62 6.01 5.01 7.79
CA ASP A 62 5.82 5.72 9.07
C ASP A 62 5.38 4.80 10.22
N ASN A 63 4.84 3.62 9.91
CA ASN A 63 4.36 2.66 10.90
C ASN A 63 5.24 1.41 10.98
N GLU A 64 6.38 1.43 10.29
CA GLU A 64 7.38 0.35 10.27
C GLU A 64 6.78 -1.01 9.87
N LEU A 65 5.79 -1.01 8.97
CA LEU A 65 5.19 -2.26 8.46
C LEU A 65 6.07 -2.95 7.40
N ALA A 66 6.92 -2.17 6.74
CA ALA A 66 7.91 -2.63 5.79
C ALA A 66 9.07 -1.62 5.77
N ARG A 67 10.29 -2.06 5.45
CA ARG A 67 11.47 -1.19 5.21
C ARG A 67 11.46 -0.54 3.83
N SER A 68 10.72 -1.11 2.89
CA SER A 68 10.62 -0.59 1.54
C SER A 68 9.23 -0.82 0.96
N VAL A 69 8.84 0.05 0.02
CA VAL A 69 7.54 -0.02 -0.67
C VAL A 69 7.79 -0.01 -2.16
N ARG A 70 7.30 -1.05 -2.85
CA ARG A 70 7.42 -1.20 -4.29
C ARG A 70 6.07 -1.04 -4.96
N PHE A 71 6.02 -0.21 -5.99
CA PHE A 71 4.79 0.02 -6.76
C PHE A 71 4.80 -0.76 -8.07
N THR A 72 3.66 -1.35 -8.41
CA THR A 72 3.41 -1.91 -9.74
C THR A 72 2.18 -1.26 -10.34
N TYR A 73 2.32 -0.72 -11.53
CA TYR A 73 1.25 -0.09 -12.29
C TYR A 73 0.71 -1.06 -13.35
N PRO A 74 -0.53 -0.89 -13.86
CA PRO A 74 -0.97 -1.65 -15.02
C PRO A 74 0.01 -1.42 -16.17
N LYS A 75 0.36 -2.48 -16.91
CA LYS A 75 1.10 -2.30 -18.16
C LYS A 75 0.20 -1.50 -19.10
N HIS A 76 0.55 -0.24 -19.38
CA HIS A 76 -0.04 0.45 -20.52
C HIS A 76 0.27 -0.40 -21.75
N ARG A 77 -0.76 -1.03 -22.33
CA ARG A 77 -0.68 -1.44 -23.73
C ARG A 77 -0.70 -0.13 -24.51
N LEU A 78 0.49 0.33 -24.90
CA LEU A 78 0.67 1.33 -25.95
C LEU A 78 0.10 0.76 -27.27
#